data_AF-A0A536WF92-F1
#
_entry.id   AF-A0A536WF92-F1
#
_cell.length_a   1.000
_cell.length_b   1.000
_cell.length_c   1.000
_cell.angle_alpha   90.00
_cell.angle_beta   90.00
_cell.angle_gamma   90.00
#
_symmetry.space_group_name_H-M   'P 1'
#
loop_
_entity.id
_entity.type
_entity.pdbx_description
1 polymer ?
#
loop_
_entity_poly.entity_id
_entity_poly.type
_entity_poly.pdbx_seq_one_letter_code
_entity_poly.pdbx_strand_id
1 'polypeptide(L)' 'MAVRELQRELSDIAGISGRLLRRRDDETTWMEIYENVQDVTRFEAELAKLVERHGLAGLLVPGSSRKQEVFRALESPCA' A
#
# COMPACT_ATOMS: atom_id res chain seq x y z
N MET A 1 8.24 8.94 -8.09
CA MET A 1 7.47 9.25 -6.85
C MET A 1 7.71 8.08 -5.91
N ALA A 2 8.29 8.31 -4.73
CA ALA A 2 8.76 7.26 -3.81
C ALA A 2 7.71 6.17 -3.51
N VAL A 3 6.43 6.52 -3.41
CA VAL A 3 5.35 5.54 -3.19
C VAL A 3 5.23 4.52 -4.33
N ARG A 4 5.42 4.94 -5.59
CA ARG A 4 5.35 4.03 -6.74
C ARG A 4 6.55 3.09 -6.80
N GLU A 5 7.72 3.54 -6.37
CA GLU A 5 8.91 2.71 -6.26
C GLU A 5 8.77 1.68 -5.14
N LEU A 6 8.26 2.11 -3.98
CA LEU A 6 7.87 1.19 -2.90
C LEU A 6 6.88 0.13 -3.39
N GLN A 7 5.80 0.53 -4.08
CA GLN A 7 4.79 -0.42 -4.56
C GLN A 7 5.35 -1.40 -5.59
N ARG A 8 6.31 -0.96 -6.41
CA ARG A 8 7.01 -1.84 -7.34
C ARG A 8 7.89 -2.84 -6.61
N GLU A 9 8.70 -2.39 -5.64
CA GLU A 9 9.55 -3.29 -4.85
C GLU A 9 8.71 -4.28 -4.03
N LEU A 10 7.58 -3.83 -3.46
CA LEU A 10 6.63 -4.70 -2.77
C LEU A 10 6.04 -5.77 -3.71
N SER A 11 5.73 -5.39 -4.95
CA SER A 11 5.30 -6.35 -5.96
C SER A 11 6.39 -7.35 -6.31
N ASP A 12 7.65 -6.93 -6.37
CA ASP A 12 8.78 -7.81 -6.69
C ASP A 12 9.09 -8.81 -5.55
N ILE A 13 8.98 -8.41 -4.28
CA ILE A 13 9.34 -9.26 -3.11
C ILE A 13 8.17 -10.07 -2.54
N ALA A 14 6.95 -9.55 -2.63
CA ALA A 14 5.76 -10.14 -2.03
C ALA A 14 4.69 -10.54 -3.08
N GLY A 15 4.87 -10.17 -4.35
CA GLY A 15 3.88 -10.45 -5.40
C GLY A 15 2.61 -9.59 -5.29
N ILE A 16 2.63 -8.54 -4.47
CA ILE A 16 1.47 -7.71 -4.16
C ILE A 16 1.59 -6.38 -4.88
N SER A 17 0.75 -6.18 -5.89
CA SER A 17 0.64 -4.91 -6.62
C SER A 17 -0.32 -3.95 -5.89
N GLY A 18 0.18 -2.76 -5.55
CA GLY A 18 -0.64 -1.70 -4.96
C GLY A 18 -1.21 -0.73 -6.01
N ARG A 19 -2.37 -0.14 -5.71
CA ARG A 19 -2.94 1.00 -6.44
C ARG A 19 -2.83 2.24 -5.57
N LEU A 20 -2.25 3.31 -6.12
CA LEU A 20 -2.20 4.62 -5.47
C LEU A 20 -3.31 5.51 -6.01
N LEU A 21 -4.23 5.89 -5.13
CA LEU A 21 -5.33 6.81 -5.40
C LEU A 21 -5.22 8.04 -4.50
N ARG A 22 -5.98 9.08 -4.83
CA ARG A 22 -6.11 10.31 -4.04
C ARG A 22 -7.57 10.49 -3.70
N ARG A 23 -7.87 10.86 -2.44
CA ARG A 23 -9.26 11.15 -2.07
C ARG A 23 -9.74 12.34 -2.89
N ARG A 24 -10.95 12.23 -3.42
CA ARG A 24 -11.58 13.31 -4.21
C ARG A 24 -11.91 14.52 -3.33
N ASP A 25 -12.42 14.26 -2.13
CA ASP A 25 -12.88 15.30 -1.21
C ASP A 25 -11.76 15.89 -0.33
N ASP A 26 -10.62 15.19 -0.28
CA ASP A 26 -9.43 15.64 0.44
C ASP A 26 -8.17 15.31 -0.37
N GLU A 27 -7.76 16.31 -1.12
CA GLU A 27 -6.61 16.31 -1.98
C GLU A 27 -5.27 16.15 -1.22
N THR A 28 -5.24 16.26 0.11
CA THR A 28 -4.02 16.01 0.91
C THR A 28 -3.90 14.56 1.36
N THR A 29 -4.96 13.76 1.21
CA THR A 29 -4.97 12.36 1.62
C THR A 29 -4.79 11.43 0.43
N TRP A 30 -3.75 10.60 0.49
CA TRP A 30 -3.51 9.55 -0.49
C TRP A 30 -3.99 8.21 0.07
N MET A 31 -4.54 7.39 -0.81
CA MET A 31 -5.02 6.06 -0.48
C MET A 31 -4.25 5.01 -1.25
N GLU A 32 -3.75 4.02 -0.54
CA GLU A 32 -3.13 2.84 -1.11
C GLU A 32 -4.07 1.65 -0.97
N ILE A 33 -4.41 1.05 -2.10
CA ILE A 33 -5.24 -0.15 -2.16
C ILE A 33 -4.33 -1.32 -2.51
N TYR A 34 -4.34 -2.36 -1.67
CA TYR A 34 -3.61 -3.60 -1.91
C TYR A 34 -4.61 -4.75 -1.99
N GLU A 35 -4.59 -5.48 -3.11
CA GLU A 35 -5.53 -6.56 -3.40
C GLU A 35 -4.83 -7.91 -3.37
N ASN A 36 -5.61 -8.97 -3.18
CA ASN A 36 -5.13 -10.36 -3.16
C ASN A 36 -4.06 -10.65 -2.09
N VAL A 37 -4.11 -9.92 -0.97
CA VAL A 37 -3.19 -10.16 0.15
C VAL A 37 -3.66 -11.40 0.93
N GLN A 38 -2.90 -12.50 0.82
CA GLN A 38 -3.19 -13.75 1.53
C GLN A 38 -2.60 -13.76 2.95
N ASP A 39 -1.36 -13.29 3.09
CA ASP A 39 -0.65 -13.18 4.37
C ASP A 39 -0.49 -11.71 4.74
N VAL A 40 -1.44 -11.21 5.53
CA VAL A 40 -1.45 -9.83 5.99
C VAL A 40 -0.24 -9.51 6.87
N THR A 41 0.19 -10.45 7.71
CA THR A 41 1.31 -10.26 8.64
C THR A 41 2.61 -10.06 7.88
N ARG A 42 2.88 -10.92 6.88
CA ARG A 42 4.05 -10.77 6.01
C ARG A 42 3.97 -9.48 5.20
N PHE A 43 2.80 -9.16 4.65
CA PHE A 43 2.59 -7.93 3.91
C PHE A 43 2.90 -6.69 4.76
N GLU A 44 2.35 -6.59 5.96
CA GLU A 44 2.58 -5.45 6.86
C GLU A 44 4.06 -5.33 7.25
N ALA A 45 4.73 -6.46 7.52
CA ALA A 45 6.14 -6.48 7.87
C ALA A 45 7.03 -5.98 6.71
N GLU A 46 6.82 -6.47 5.49
CA GLU A 46 7.59 -6.03 4.32
C GLU A 46 7.28 -4.57 3.96
N LEU A 47 6.02 -4.17 4.04
CA LEU A 47 5.60 -2.80 3.79
C LEU A 47 6.22 -1.82 4.78
N ALA A 48 6.28 -2.16 6.08
CA ALA A 48 6.91 -1.33 7.10
C ALA A 48 8.41 -1.12 6.81
N LYS A 49 9.13 -2.20 6.45
CA LYS A 49 10.55 -2.12 6.07
C LYS A 49 10.77 -1.22 4.86
N LEU A 50 9.91 -1.33 3.84
CA LEU A 50 10.00 -0.50 2.65
C LEU A 50 9.66 0.97 2.95
N VAL A 51 8.66 1.24 3.79
CA VAL A 51 8.30 2.60 4.20
C VAL A 51 9.45 3.28 4.92
N GLU A 52 10.14 2.56 5.81
CA GLU A 52 11.33 3.04 6.50
C GLU A 52 12.50 3.27 5.54
N ARG A 53 12.81 2.28 4.69
CA ARG A 53 13.89 2.36 3.69
C ARG A 53 13.71 3.53 2.72
N HIS A 54 12.49 3.76 2.25
CA HIS A 54 12.17 4.84 1.30
C HIS A 54 11.89 6.19 1.99
N GLY A 55 11.94 6.24 3.33
CA GLY A 55 11.76 7.48 4.09
C GLY A 55 10.40 8.13 3.92
N LEU A 56 9.35 7.36 3.60
CA LEU A 56 8.03 7.90 3.26
C LEU A 56 7.41 8.74 4.38
N ALA A 57 7.71 8.42 5.64
CA ALA A 57 7.29 9.21 6.79
C ALA A 57 7.80 10.67 6.74
N GLY A 58 8.98 10.90 6.17
CA GLY A 58 9.57 12.23 6.01
C GLY A 58 9.11 12.97 4.75
N LEU A 59 8.46 12.28 3.81
CA LEU A 59 7.97 12.86 2.55
C LEU A 59 6.50 13.30 2.62
N LEU A 60 5.79 12.91 3.68
CA LEU A 60 4.42 13.37 3.92
C LEU A 60 4.46 14.85 4.28
N VAL A 61 3.79 15.68 3.46
CA VAL A 61 3.58 17.09 3.79
C VAL A 61 2.83 17.15 5.13
N PRO A 62 3.23 18.03 6.08
CA PRO A 62 2.51 18.17 7.34
C PRO A 62 1.02 18.42 7.10
N GLY A 63 0.17 17.55 7.67
CA GLY A 63 -1.28 17.56 7.47
C GLY A 63 -1.80 16.57 6.41
N SER A 64 -0.93 16.05 5.54
CA SER A 64 -1.28 14.96 4.62
C SER A 64 -1.31 13.63 5.36
N SER A 65 -2.31 12.81 5.06
CA SER A 65 -2.46 11.49 5.67
C SER A 65 -2.31 10.40 4.62
N ARG A 66 -1.58 9.34 4.98
CA ARG A 66 -1.52 8.09 4.22
C ARG A 66 -2.58 7.14 4.76
N LYS A 67 -3.52 6.73 3.91
CA LYS A 67 -4.50 5.69 4.26
C LYS A 67 -4.28 4.45 3.42
N GLN A 68 -4.55 3.29 4.00
CA GLN A 68 -4.32 2.01 3.37
C GLN A 68 -5.56 1.15 3.51
N GLU A 69 -5.96 0.50 2.43
CA GLU A 69 -7.01 -0.51 2.42
C GLU A 69 -6.43 -1.80 1.84
N VAL A 70 -6.56 -2.88 2.59
CA VAL A 70 -5.98 -4.18 2.26
C VAL A 70 -7.12 -5.18 2.10
N PHE A 71 -7.20 -5.80 0.93
CA PHE A 71 -8.25 -6.72 0.55
C PHE A 71 -7.67 -8.11 0.30
N ARG A 72 -8.33 -9.13 0.85
CA ARG A 72 -8.11 -10.52 0.47
C ARG A 72 -8.90 -10.85 -0.80
N ALA A 73 -8.43 -11.83 -1.56
CA ALA A 73 -9.21 -12.37 -2.67
C ALA A 73 -10.52 -12.98 -2.15
N LEU A 74 -11.60 -12.80 -2.90
CA LEU A 74 -12.82 -13.57 -2.67
C LEU A 74 -12.50 -15.03 -3.01
N GLU A 75 -12.61 -15.91 -2.02
CA GLU A 75 -12.63 -17.35 -2.26
C GLU A 75 -13.92 -17.61 -3.04
N SER A 76 -13.82 -18.02 -4.31
CA SER A 76 -15.00 -18.46 -5.04
C SER A 76 -15.58 -19.65 -4.29
N PRO A 77 -16.82 -19.59 -3.75
CA PRO A 77 -17.48 -20.80 -3.32
C PRO A 77 -17.63 -21.67 -4.57
N CYS A 78 -17.03 -22.85 -4.54
CA CYS A 78 -17.15 -23.86 -5.59
C CYS A 78 -18.65 -24.02 -5.92
N ALA A 79 -19.03 -23.79 -7.17
CA ALA A 79 -20.38 -24.02 -7.68
C ALA A 79 -20.48 -25.45 -8.24
#